data_AF-A0AAV1ZE85-F1
#
_entry.id   AF-A0AAV1ZE85-F1
#
_cell.length_a   1.000
_cell.length_b   1.000
_cell.length_c   1.000
_cell.angle_alpha   90.00
_cell.angle_beta   90.00
_cell.angle_gamma   90.00
#
_symmetry.space_group_name_H-M   'P 1'
#
loop_
_entity.id
_entity.type
_entity.pdbx_description
1 polymer ?
#
loop_
_entity_poly.entity_id
_entity_poly.type
_entity_poly.pdbx_seq_one_letter_code
_entity_poly.pdbx_strand_id
1 'polypeptide(L)'
;MEITPVVVFFGLLLVLGLAQGSPYVVDGDYGVGEYGDKLDENFMYEKRSCIRRGGSCDHRPNDCCFSSACRCNLWGTNCRCQRAGLFQRWGKK
;
A
#
# COMPACT_ATOMS: atom_id res chain seq x y z
N MET A 1 51.73 2.20 -10.40
CA MET A 1 50.67 2.27 -9.37
C MET A 1 50.52 0.84 -8.91
N GLU A 2 51.38 0.44 -7.98
CA GLU A 2 51.47 -0.96 -7.59
C GLU A 2 50.34 -1.23 -6.61
N ILE A 3 49.30 -1.90 -7.09
CA ILE A 3 48.21 -2.40 -6.23
C ILE A 3 48.88 -3.40 -5.28
N THR A 4 49.09 -2.98 -4.04
CA THR A 4 49.75 -3.81 -3.05
C THR A 4 48.89 -5.05 -2.79
N PRO A 5 49.49 -6.24 -2.63
CA PRO A 5 48.75 -7.49 -2.45
C PRO A 5 47.80 -7.42 -1.23
N VAL A 6 48.13 -6.56 -0.27
CA VAL A 6 47.30 -6.22 0.90
C VAL A 6 45.96 -5.62 0.49
N VAL A 7 45.93 -4.68 -0.46
CA VAL A 7 44.68 -4.05 -0.93
C VAL A 7 43.78 -5.06 -1.65
N VAL A 8 44.36 -5.97 -2.44
CA VAL A 8 43.61 -7.06 -3.09
C VAL A 8 43.02 -8.01 -2.05
N PHE A 9 43.80 -8.37 -1.03
CA PHE A 9 43.36 -9.28 0.02
C PHE A 9 42.22 -8.69 0.87
N PHE A 10 42.37 -7.44 1.32
CA PHE A 10 41.30 -6.76 2.06
C PHE A 10 40.07 -6.50 1.19
N GLY A 11 40.26 -6.17 -0.09
CA GLY A 11 39.16 -6.04 -1.05
C GLY A 11 38.40 -7.35 -1.24
N LEU A 12 39.12 -8.48 -1.37
CA LEU A 12 38.54 -9.80 -1.51
C LEU A 12 37.79 -10.24 -0.24
N LEU A 13 38.35 -9.99 0.95
CA LEU A 13 37.66 -10.24 2.22
C LEU A 13 36.38 -9.43 2.34
N LEU A 14 36.38 -8.17 1.89
CA LEU A 14 35.21 -7.30 1.93
C LEU A 14 34.10 -7.80 0.99
N VAL A 15 34.45 -8.23 -0.23
CA VAL A 15 33.50 -8.83 -1.17
C VAL A 15 32.93 -10.16 -0.65
N LEU A 16 33.76 -11.01 -0.06
CA LEU A 16 33.32 -12.26 0.55
C LEU A 16 32.38 -12.02 1.75
N GLY A 17 32.65 -11.00 2.57
CA GLY A 17 31.77 -10.60 3.67
C GLY A 17 30.40 -10.09 3.20
N LEU A 18 30.36 -9.32 2.12
CA LEU A 18 29.11 -8.86 1.51
C LEU A 18 28.32 -10.01 0.88
N ALA A 19 29.00 -11.01 0.30
CA ALA A 19 28.34 -12.21 -0.25
C ALA A 19 27.71 -13.08 0.85
N GLN A 20 28.26 -13.04 2.07
CA GLN A 20 27.71 -13.73 3.24
C GLN A 20 26.68 -12.90 4.02
N GLY A 21 26.45 -11.64 3.60
CA GLY A 21 25.31 -10.85 4.02
C GLY A 21 24.02 -11.42 3.44
N SER A 22 23.61 -12.58 3.95
CA SER A 22 22.30 -13.14 3.67
C SER A 22 21.25 -12.07 4.01
N PRO A 23 20.26 -11.81 3.15
CA PRO A 23 19.05 -11.17 3.65
C PRO A 23 18.53 -12.05 4.77
N TYR A 24 18.16 -11.46 5.90
CA TYR A 24 17.53 -12.20 6.99
C TYR A 24 16.18 -12.68 6.49
N VAL A 25 16.14 -13.91 5.95
CA VAL A 25 14.87 -14.60 5.70
C VAL A 25 14.39 -15.06 7.06
N VAL A 26 13.38 -14.36 7.59
CA VAL A 26 12.67 -14.78 8.80
C VAL A 26 11.79 -15.97 8.40
N ASP A 27 12.36 -17.16 8.37
CA ASP A 27 11.59 -18.41 8.33
C ASP A 27 11.12 -18.70 9.76
N GLY A 28 9.98 -18.10 10.09
CA GLY A 28 9.37 -18.19 11.41
C GLY A 28 7.91 -18.59 11.27
N ASP A 29 7.64 -19.88 11.42
CA ASP A 29 6.33 -20.43 11.78
C ASP A 29 5.98 -19.97 13.21
N TYR A 30 5.73 -18.68 13.37
CA TYR A 30 5.31 -18.07 14.63
C TYR A 30 3.88 -17.58 14.46
N GLY A 31 2.91 -18.44 14.81
CA GLY A 31 1.60 -18.07 15.36
C GLY A 31 0.95 -16.79 14.81
N VAL A 32 0.84 -16.66 13.48
CA VAL A 32 0.23 -15.49 12.81
C VAL A 32 -1.28 -15.37 13.08
N GLY A 33 -1.90 -16.37 13.72
CA GLY A 33 -3.32 -16.34 14.08
C GLY A 33 -3.65 -15.38 15.22
N GLU A 34 -2.88 -15.39 16.31
CA GLU A 34 -3.29 -14.71 17.55
C GLU A 34 -2.99 -13.20 17.57
N TYR A 35 -1.99 -12.76 16.80
CA TYR A 35 -1.68 -11.33 16.63
C TYR A 35 -2.56 -10.67 15.55
N GLY A 36 -3.10 -11.46 14.61
CA GLY A 36 -4.04 -10.98 13.58
C GLY A 36 -5.39 -10.57 14.19
N ASP A 37 -5.99 -11.43 15.01
CA ASP A 37 -7.33 -11.20 15.58
C ASP A 37 -7.41 -9.93 16.46
N LYS A 38 -6.33 -9.57 17.17
CA LYS A 38 -6.28 -8.32 17.97
C LYS A 38 -6.00 -7.07 17.14
N LEU A 39 -5.41 -7.22 15.94
CA LEU A 39 -5.31 -6.12 14.99
C LEU A 39 -6.67 -5.88 14.32
N ASP A 40 -7.41 -6.94 13.99
CA ASP A 40 -8.74 -6.84 13.40
C ASP A 40 -9.76 -6.14 14.32
N GLU A 41 -9.71 -6.35 15.64
CA GLU A 41 -10.57 -5.59 16.58
C GLU A 41 -10.17 -4.11 16.70
N ASN A 42 -8.87 -3.78 16.63
CA ASN A 42 -8.38 -2.41 16.78
C ASN A 42 -8.35 -1.60 15.46
N PHE A 43 -8.59 -2.22 14.30
CA PHE A 43 -8.72 -1.52 13.01
C PHE A 43 -10.17 -1.26 12.59
N MET A 44 -11.15 -1.58 13.44
CA MET A 44 -12.56 -1.26 13.20
C MET A 44 -12.98 0.14 13.68
N TYR A 45 -12.08 0.91 14.30
CA TYR A 45 -12.34 2.30 14.64
C TYR A 45 -11.53 3.27 13.75
N GLU A 46 -12.25 3.90 12.83
CA GLU A 46 -12.02 5.31 12.47
C GLU A 46 -10.70 5.68 11.77
N LYS A 47 -10.33 4.96 10.71
CA LYS A 47 -9.92 5.69 9.50
C LYS A 47 -11.15 5.84 8.64
N ARG A 48 -11.74 7.04 8.60
CA ARG A 48 -12.61 7.50 7.50
C ARG A 48 -11.77 7.55 6.22
N SER A 49 -11.31 6.39 5.77
CA SER A 49 -10.65 6.25 4.48
C SER A 49 -11.78 6.40 3.48
N CYS A 50 -11.68 7.46 2.69
CA CYS A 50 -12.59 7.66 1.58
C CYS A 50 -12.64 6.38 0.72
N ILE A 51 -13.80 6.11 0.14
CA ILE A 51 -14.02 4.95 -0.72
C ILE A 51 -13.10 5.13 -1.95
N ARG A 52 -12.19 4.16 -2.15
CA ARG A 52 -11.28 4.15 -3.30
C ARG A 52 -12.07 4.02 -4.60
N ARG A 53 -11.43 4.42 -5.71
CA ARG A 53 -11.99 4.25 -7.06
C ARG A 53 -12.38 2.79 -7.30
N GLY A 54 -13.59 2.55 -7.78
CA GLY A 54 -14.16 1.22 -8.00
C GLY A 54 -14.89 0.62 -6.80
N GLY A 55 -14.77 1.19 -5.59
CA GLY A 55 -15.52 0.75 -4.41
C GLY A 55 -17.01 1.13 -4.48
N SER A 56 -17.86 0.39 -3.77
CA SER A 56 -19.29 0.67 -3.66
C SER A 56 -19.54 1.91 -2.77
N CYS A 57 -20.44 2.78 -3.22
CA CYS A 57 -20.86 4.01 -2.54
C CYS A 57 -22.39 4.11 -2.39
N ASP A 58 -23.11 2.97 -2.43
CA ASP A 58 -24.58 2.91 -2.43
C ASP A 58 -25.24 3.68 -1.27
N HIS A 59 -24.68 3.58 -0.06
CA HIS A 59 -25.19 4.30 1.12
C HIS A 59 -24.43 5.59 1.45
N ARG A 60 -23.33 5.89 0.73
CA ARG A 60 -22.38 6.96 1.06
C ARG A 60 -21.84 7.64 -0.21
N PRO A 61 -22.68 8.42 -0.92
CA PRO A 61 -22.29 9.03 -2.19
C PRO A 61 -21.16 10.07 -2.07
N ASN A 62 -20.97 10.65 -0.88
CA ASN A 62 -19.98 11.70 -0.61
C ASN A 62 -18.66 11.19 -0.02
N ASP A 63 -18.56 9.89 0.31
CA ASP A 63 -17.35 9.34 0.94
C ASP A 63 -16.29 8.92 -0.08
N CYS A 64 -16.50 9.12 -1.38
CA CYS A 64 -15.50 8.83 -2.42
C CYS A 64 -14.24 9.71 -2.26
N CYS A 65 -13.07 9.15 -2.55
CA CYS A 65 -11.79 9.88 -2.43
C CYS A 65 -11.67 11.11 -3.34
N PHE A 66 -10.71 12.00 -3.03
CA PHE A 66 -10.42 13.18 -3.84
C PHE A 66 -10.30 12.81 -5.32
N SER A 67 -10.92 13.61 -6.20
CA SER A 67 -11.04 13.39 -7.66
C SER A 67 -11.88 12.17 -8.10
N SER A 68 -12.70 11.61 -7.21
CA SER A 68 -13.72 10.61 -7.57
C SER A 68 -15.13 11.08 -7.19
N ALA A 69 -16.11 10.57 -7.93
CA ALA A 69 -17.52 10.86 -7.74
C ALA A 69 -18.30 9.54 -7.75
N CYS A 70 -19.29 9.41 -6.88
CA CYS A 70 -20.17 8.27 -6.86
C CYS A 70 -21.06 8.28 -8.12
N ARG A 71 -21.07 7.18 -8.88
CA ARG A 71 -21.92 7.01 -10.07
C ARG A 71 -22.67 5.71 -9.98
N CYS A 72 -23.98 5.78 -10.19
CA CYS A 72 -24.90 4.65 -10.15
C CYS A 72 -25.41 4.33 -11.55
N ASN A 73 -26.00 3.15 -11.68
CA ASN A 73 -26.70 2.72 -12.89
C ASN A 73 -27.96 3.56 -13.12
N LEU A 74 -28.61 3.44 -14.28
CA LEU A 74 -29.90 4.11 -14.55
C LEU A 74 -31.02 3.74 -13.56
N TRP A 75 -30.87 2.60 -12.89
CA TRP A 75 -31.82 2.11 -11.88
C TRP A 75 -31.48 2.60 -10.46
N GLY A 76 -30.45 3.43 -10.29
CA GLY A 76 -30.04 3.96 -8.98
C GLY A 76 -29.35 2.95 -8.07
N THR A 77 -29.00 1.77 -8.57
CA THR A 77 -28.34 0.67 -7.84
C THR A 77 -26.91 0.46 -8.35
N ASN A 78 -26.07 -0.24 -7.57
CA ASN A 78 -24.67 -0.55 -7.89
C ASN A 78 -23.80 0.71 -8.07
N CYS A 79 -23.94 1.63 -7.13
CA CYS A 79 -23.21 2.87 -7.12
C CYS A 79 -21.73 2.62 -6.83
N ARG A 80 -20.83 3.16 -7.67
CA ARG A 80 -19.38 3.03 -7.49
C ARG A 80 -18.66 4.36 -7.62
N CYS A 81 -17.57 4.51 -6.87
CA CYS A 81 -16.70 5.68 -6.98
C CYS A 81 -15.93 5.63 -8.31
N GLN A 82 -16.30 6.47 -9.27
CA GLN A 82 -15.62 6.60 -10.56
C GLN A 82 -14.81 7.90 -10.60
N ARG A 83 -13.91 8.03 -11.58
CA ARG A 83 -13.13 9.27 -11.76
C ARG A 83 -14.09 10.43 -12.03
N ALA A 84 -13.92 11.54 -11.30
CA ALA A 84 -14.68 12.75 -11.55
C ALA A 84 -14.44 13.18 -13.01
N GLY A 85 -15.52 13.41 -13.75
CA GLY A 85 -15.45 13.84 -15.14
C GLY A 85 -14.72 15.18 -15.27
N LEU A 86 -14.20 15.47 -16.46
CA LEU A 86 -13.41 16.69 -16.74
C LEU A 86 -14.15 17.97 -16.30
N PHE A 87 -15.48 17.98 -16.46
CA PHE A 87 -16.35 19.09 -16.13
C PHE A 87 -16.73 19.20 -14.64
N GLN A 88 -16.44 18.21 -13.81
CA GLN A 88 -16.73 18.25 -12.36
C GLN A 88 -15.70 19.10 -11.59
N ARG A 89 -14.57 19.47 -12.22
CA ARG A 89 -13.50 20.29 -11.62
C ARG A 89 -13.68 21.80 -11.87
N TRP A 90 -14.46 22.19 -12.87
CA TRP A 90 -14.63 23.59 -13.32
C TRP A 90 -15.75 24.35 -12.60
N GLY A 91 -16.40 23.75 -11.60
CA GLY A 91 -17.52 24.36 -10.87
C GLY A 91 -17.30 24.58 -9.37
N LYS A 92 -16.13 24.22 -8.82
CA LYS A 92 -15.82 24.51 -7.41
C LYS A 92 -15.26 25.93 -7.32
N LYS A 93 -16.15 26.89 -7.03
CA LYS A 93 -15.78 28.19 -6.45
C LYS A 93 -15.12 28.00 -5.09
#